data_AF-A0AAW0F6X7-F1
#
_entry.id   AF-A0AAW0F6X7-F1
#
_cell.length_a   1.000
_cell.length_b   1.000
_cell.length_c   1.000
_cell.angle_alpha   90.00
_cell.angle_beta   90.00
_cell.angle_gamma   90.00
#
_symmetry.space_group_name_H-M   'P 1'
#
loop_
_entity.id
_entity.type
_entity.pdbx_description
1 polymer ?
#
loop_
_entity_poly.entity_id
_entity_poly.type
_entity_poly.pdbx_seq_one_letter_code
_entity_poly.pdbx_strand_id
1 'polypeptide(L)'
;MPDASARMRAVARNPVAFAKFFHLIVTLFIKHILRWGTGTDGLFGPTAGYYGTVETQGRLTLHLHRLLWMKCSLTPQQIRDRVLQSPEFQQEMIEWLESCCTGELFSGPLKEVLGDLPSSSIASDSDPTMSLPESPPAID
;
A
#
# COMPACT_ATOMS: atom_id res chain seq x y z
N MET A 1 18.77 -9.54 6.45
CA MET A 1 18.33 -8.13 6.52
C MET A 1 18.46 -7.65 7.96
N PRO A 2 18.92 -6.42 8.24
CA PRO A 2 18.99 -5.88 9.61
C PRO A 2 17.59 -5.80 10.24
N ASP A 3 17.50 -6.01 11.55
CA ASP A 3 16.24 -5.91 12.30
C ASP A 3 15.70 -4.46 12.34
N ALA A 4 14.42 -4.30 12.72
CA ALA A 4 13.75 -2.99 12.72
C ALA A 4 14.48 -1.94 13.58
N SER A 5 15.00 -2.34 14.74
CA SER A 5 15.71 -1.48 15.66
C SER A 5 17.07 -1.04 15.11
N ALA A 6 17.78 -1.95 14.43
CA ALA A 6 19.03 -1.65 13.75
C ALA A 6 18.83 -0.66 12.59
N ARG A 7 17.76 -0.82 11.80
CA ARG A 7 17.40 0.14 10.75
C ARG A 7 17.07 1.52 11.32
N MET A 8 16.29 1.58 12.40
CA MET A 8 15.90 2.85 13.01
C MET A 8 17.09 3.60 13.61
N ARG A 9 18.04 2.88 14.25
CA ARG A 9 19.30 3.47 14.72
C ARG A 9 20.16 4.00 13.57
N ALA A 10 20.21 3.31 12.43
CA ALA A 10 20.95 3.79 11.27
C ALA A 10 20.39 5.10 10.72
N VAL A 11 19.05 5.22 10.63
CA VAL A 11 18.36 6.44 10.21
C VAL A 11 18.63 7.58 11.21
N ALA A 12 18.49 7.32 12.51
CA ALA A 12 18.72 8.33 13.54
C ALA A 12 20.17 8.85 13.58
N ARG A 13 21.15 8.00 13.25
CA ARG A 13 22.58 8.38 13.19
C ARG A 13 22.91 9.28 12.00
N ASN A 14 22.17 9.19 10.90
CA ASN A 14 22.40 10.04 9.73
C ASN A 14 21.09 10.39 9.01
N PRO A 15 20.28 11.29 9.59
CA PRO A 15 18.99 11.67 9.02
C PRO A 15 19.13 12.35 7.66
N VAL A 16 20.26 13.01 7.39
CA VAL A 16 20.54 13.66 6.09
C VAL A 16 20.72 12.62 4.99
N ALA A 17 21.47 11.55 5.24
CA ALA A 17 21.64 10.47 4.26
C ALA A 17 20.29 9.81 3.95
N PHE A 18 19.45 9.61 4.96
CA PHE A 18 18.10 9.09 4.77
C PHE A 18 17.24 10.04 3.92
N ALA A 19 17.24 11.34 4.20
CA ALA A 19 16.49 12.32 3.41
C ALA A 19 16.96 12.35 1.93
N LYS A 20 18.28 12.26 1.69
CA LYS A 20 18.84 12.16 0.33
C LYS A 20 18.41 10.87 -0.38
N PHE A 21 18.44 9.74 0.33
CA PHE A 21 17.98 8.47 -0.22
C PHE A 21 16.48 8.50 -0.55
N PHE A 22 15.66 9.02 0.35
CA PHE A 22 14.23 9.23 0.10
C PHE A 22 14.00 10.09 -1.15
N HIS A 23 14.67 11.24 -1.26
CA HIS A 23 14.58 12.11 -2.43
C HIS A 23 15.01 11.40 -3.73
N LEU A 24 16.07 10.60 -3.67
CA LEU A 24 16.53 9.78 -4.80
C LEU A 24 15.44 8.80 -5.25
N ILE A 25 14.86 8.03 -4.33
CA ILE A 25 13.78 7.08 -4.65
C ILE A 25 12.59 7.79 -5.27
N VAL A 26 12.17 8.92 -4.69
CA VAL A 26 11.06 9.74 -5.23
C VAL A 26 11.36 10.22 -6.66
N THR A 27 12.58 10.67 -6.91
CA THR A 27 13.01 11.16 -8.23
C THR A 27 13.08 10.02 -9.25
N LEU A 28 13.63 8.87 -8.86
CA LEU A 28 13.69 7.68 -9.71
C LEU A 28 12.29 7.17 -10.05
N PHE A 29 11.35 7.19 -9.09
CA PHE A 29 9.96 6.83 -9.35
C PHE A 29 9.33 7.74 -10.43
N ILE A 30 9.49 9.06 -10.30
CA ILE A 30 8.96 10.01 -11.30
C ILE A 30 9.58 9.76 -12.67
N LYS A 31 10.90 9.56 -12.71
CA LYS A 31 11.65 9.42 -13.97
C LYS A 31 11.41 8.08 -14.66
N HIS A 32 11.36 6.98 -13.92
CA HIS A 32 11.39 5.63 -14.50
C HIS A 32 10.04 4.93 -14.44
N ILE A 33 9.27 5.12 -13.36
CA ILE A 33 7.94 4.50 -13.24
C ILE A 33 6.90 5.35 -13.96
N LEU A 34 6.87 6.67 -13.70
CA LEU A 34 5.93 7.56 -14.39
C LEU A 34 6.42 8.00 -15.76
N ARG A 35 7.74 7.95 -16.00
CA ARG A 35 8.38 8.48 -17.22
C ARG A 35 7.95 9.93 -17.51
N TRP A 36 7.85 10.72 -16.44
CA TRP A 36 7.37 12.10 -16.54
C TRP A 36 8.30 12.94 -17.43
N GLY A 37 7.71 13.69 -18.36
CA GLY A 37 8.42 14.60 -19.25
C GLY A 37 9.22 13.92 -20.37
N THR A 38 9.15 12.60 -20.55
CA THR A 38 9.89 11.90 -21.62
C THR A 38 9.07 11.75 -22.91
N GLY A 39 7.77 12.05 -22.88
CA GLY A 39 6.85 11.85 -24.01
C GLY A 39 6.46 10.38 -24.27
N THR A 40 6.87 9.46 -23.40
CA THR A 40 6.55 8.03 -23.48
C THR A 40 5.73 7.58 -22.28
N ASP A 41 4.86 6.59 -22.47
CA ASP A 41 4.01 6.07 -21.39
C ASP A 41 4.82 5.38 -20.29
N GLY A 42 4.48 5.72 -19.04
CA GLY A 42 4.99 5.08 -17.83
C GLY A 42 4.28 3.76 -17.55
N LEU A 43 4.61 3.15 -16.40
CA LEU A 43 4.04 1.86 -15.97
C LEU A 43 2.51 1.88 -15.90
N PHE A 44 1.94 3.01 -15.46
CA PHE A 44 0.48 3.19 -15.34
C PHE A 44 -0.16 3.75 -16.61
N GLY A 45 0.62 4.01 -17.66
CA GLY A 45 0.21 4.71 -18.88
C GLY A 45 0.64 6.19 -18.92
N PRO A 46 0.00 7.02 -19.76
CA PRO A 46 0.34 8.43 -19.92
C PRO A 46 -0.05 9.26 -18.68
N THR A 47 0.94 9.70 -17.92
CA THR A 47 0.73 10.59 -16.77
C THR A 47 0.36 12.01 -17.24
N ALA A 48 -0.79 12.51 -16.76
CA ALA A 48 -1.26 13.87 -16.98
C ALA A 48 -0.66 14.87 -15.97
N GLY A 49 -0.43 14.41 -14.74
CA GLY A 49 0.18 15.21 -13.68
C GLY A 49 0.35 14.41 -12.39
N TYR A 50 1.06 14.99 -11.43
CA TYR A 50 1.20 14.42 -10.09
C TYR A 50 1.32 15.53 -9.05
N TYR A 51 0.88 15.24 -7.83
CA TYR A 51 1.02 16.10 -6.66
C TYR A 51 1.43 15.23 -5.49
N GLY A 52 2.35 15.68 -4.64
CA GLY A 52 2.70 14.91 -3.45
C GLY A 52 3.16 15.78 -2.29
N THR A 53 2.81 15.34 -1.09
CA THR A 53 3.19 15.96 0.18
C THR A 53 4.05 14.99 0.96
N VAL A 54 5.06 15.52 1.65
CA VAL A 54 5.94 14.75 2.51
C VAL A 54 5.56 15.05 3.96
N GLU A 55 5.34 13.99 4.74
CA GLU A 55 5.12 14.09 6.18
C GLU A 55 6.19 13.31 6.94
N THR A 56 6.39 13.68 8.20
CA THR A 56 7.22 12.90 9.12
C THR A 56 6.35 11.84 9.78
N GLN A 57 6.64 10.57 9.52
CA GLN A 57 6.01 9.48 10.25
C GLN A 57 6.70 9.34 11.62
N GLY A 58 5.95 9.02 12.67
CA GLY A 58 6.41 8.94 14.08
C GLY A 58 7.50 7.92 14.41
N ARG A 59 8.29 7.50 13.42
CA ARG A 59 9.41 6.55 13.48
C ARG A 59 10.69 7.13 12.85
N LEU A 60 10.81 8.46 12.83
CA LEU A 60 11.94 9.20 12.25
C LEU A 60 12.13 8.96 10.73
N THR A 61 11.05 8.63 10.02
CA THR A 61 11.05 8.37 8.57
C THR A 61 10.16 9.37 7.85
N LEU A 62 10.57 9.75 6.64
CA LEU A 62 9.77 10.56 5.72
C LEU A 62 8.78 9.63 5.01
N HIS A 63 7.53 10.07 4.92
CA HIS A 63 6.47 9.37 4.23
C HIS A 63 5.89 10.29 3.14
N LEU A 64 5.63 9.71 1.97
CA LEU A 64 5.12 10.44 0.81
C LEU A 64 3.67 10.03 0.55
N HIS A 65 2.76 11.00 0.63
CA HIS A 65 1.42 10.87 0.06
C HIS A 65 1.43 11.49 -1.34
N ARG A 66 1.06 10.73 -2.37
CA ARG A 66 1.09 11.20 -3.76
C ARG A 66 -0.20 10.86 -4.49
N LEU A 67 -0.72 11.87 -5.20
CA LEU A 67 -1.81 11.75 -6.16
C LEU A 67 -1.24 11.75 -7.57
N LEU A 68 -1.74 10.84 -8.40
CA LEU A 68 -1.37 10.68 -9.80
C LEU A 68 -2.62 10.87 -10.65
N TRP A 69 -2.52 11.68 -11.71
CA TRP A 69 -3.56 11.83 -12.71
C TRP A 69 -3.08 11.19 -14.00
N MET A 70 -3.89 10.30 -14.57
CA MET A 70 -3.60 9.58 -15.81
C MET A 70 -4.52 10.09 -16.92
N LYS A 71 -4.01 10.30 -18.13
CA LYS A 71 -4.82 10.84 -19.24
C LYS A 71 -5.99 9.93 -19.62
N CYS A 72 -5.85 8.63 -19.39
CA CYS A 72 -6.85 7.63 -19.76
C CYS A 72 -7.71 7.16 -18.58
N SER A 73 -7.77 7.91 -17.46
CA SER A 73 -8.60 7.51 -16.33
C SER A 73 -10.08 7.75 -16.60
N LEU A 74 -10.89 6.71 -16.43
CA LEU A 74 -12.34 6.85 -16.39
C LEU A 74 -12.75 7.66 -15.15
N THR A 75 -13.76 8.51 -15.30
CA THR A 75 -14.39 9.18 -14.16
C THR A 75 -15.12 8.15 -13.27
N PRO A 76 -15.31 8.42 -11.96
CA PRO A 76 -16.04 7.52 -11.08
C PRO A 76 -17.43 7.15 -11.63
N GLN A 77 -18.12 8.12 -12.26
CA GLN A 77 -19.42 7.88 -12.89
C GLN A 77 -19.30 6.92 -14.07
N GLN A 78 -18.32 7.11 -14.96
CA GLN A 78 -18.10 6.20 -16.08
C GLN A 78 -17.71 4.78 -15.63
N ILE A 79 -16.93 4.66 -14.56
CA ILE A 79 -16.61 3.35 -13.96
C ILE A 79 -17.90 2.71 -13.45
N ARG A 80 -18.69 3.44 -12.65
CA ARG A 80 -19.98 2.95 -12.13
C ARG A 80 -20.90 2.47 -13.25
N ASP A 81 -21.07 3.28 -14.28
CA ASP A 81 -21.97 2.97 -15.38
C ASP A 81 -21.49 1.74 -16.17
N ARG A 82 -20.17 1.60 -16.40
CA ARG A 82 -19.61 0.40 -17.06
C ARG A 82 -19.76 -0.86 -16.22
N VAL A 83 -19.50 -0.79 -14.91
CA VAL A 83 -19.68 -1.92 -13.99
C VAL A 83 -21.13 -2.40 -13.98
N LEU A 84 -22.11 -1.48 -14.06
CA LEU A 84 -23.53 -1.83 -14.07
C LEU A 84 -24.02 -2.35 -15.42
N GLN A 85 -23.31 -2.09 -16.52
CA GLN A 85 -23.75 -2.39 -17.88
C GLN A 85 -23.00 -3.56 -18.54
N SER A 86 -21.76 -3.84 -18.14
CA SER A 86 -20.91 -4.86 -18.77
C SER A 86 -20.38 -5.86 -17.73
N PRO A 87 -20.86 -7.11 -17.76
CA PRO A 87 -20.29 -8.20 -16.98
C PRO A 87 -18.81 -8.45 -17.28
N GLU A 88 -18.38 -8.23 -18.52
CA GLU A 88 -16.99 -8.40 -18.96
C GLU A 88 -16.08 -7.38 -18.28
N PHE A 89 -16.48 -6.10 -18.28
CA PHE A 89 -15.74 -5.04 -17.59
C PHE A 89 -15.68 -5.28 -16.08
N GLN A 90 -16.77 -5.79 -15.48
CA GLN A 90 -16.78 -6.16 -14.07
C GLN A 90 -15.73 -7.25 -13.78
N GLN A 91 -15.67 -8.29 -14.60
CA GLN A 91 -14.71 -9.39 -14.45
C GLN A 91 -13.26 -8.89 -14.62
N GLU A 92 -12.98 -8.11 -15.67
CA GLU A 92 -11.66 -7.50 -15.90
C GLU A 92 -11.22 -6.61 -14.72
N MET A 93 -12.15 -5.84 -14.14
CA MET A 93 -11.86 -4.98 -13.00
C MET A 93 -11.56 -5.79 -11.73
N ILE A 94 -12.27 -6.90 -11.50
CA ILE A 94 -12.00 -7.82 -10.38
C ILE A 94 -10.63 -8.47 -10.56
N GLU A 95 -10.35 -9.04 -11.73
CA GLU A 95 -9.06 -9.67 -12.02
C GLU A 95 -7.90 -8.69 -11.85
N TRP A 96 -8.07 -7.45 -12.33
CA TRP A 96 -7.09 -6.40 -12.12
C TRP A 96 -6.90 -6.08 -10.62
N LEU A 97 -7.98 -5.92 -9.85
CA LEU A 97 -7.89 -5.66 -8.40
C LEU A 97 -7.20 -6.80 -7.64
N GLU A 98 -7.53 -8.05 -7.97
CA GLU A 98 -6.89 -9.23 -7.39
C GLU A 98 -5.41 -9.32 -7.74
N SER A 99 -5.03 -8.95 -8.97
CA SER A 99 -3.62 -8.89 -9.38
C SER A 99 -2.82 -7.84 -8.60
N CYS A 100 -3.44 -6.71 -8.24
CA CYS A 100 -2.81 -5.64 -7.48
C CYS A 100 -2.73 -5.95 -5.98
N CYS A 101 -3.71 -6.68 -5.46
CA CYS A 101 -3.87 -7.01 -4.05
C CYS A 101 -3.46 -8.46 -3.76
N THR A 102 -2.20 -8.80 -4.07
CA THR A 102 -1.61 -10.09 -3.70
C THR A 102 -1.08 -10.03 -2.27
N GLY A 103 -1.95 -10.35 -1.31
CA GLY A 103 -1.58 -10.55 0.09
C GLY A 103 -0.97 -11.94 0.29
N GLU A 104 0.25 -12.18 -0.20
CA GLU A 104 0.99 -13.38 0.19
C GLU A 104 1.59 -13.16 1.58
N LEU A 105 1.27 -14.07 2.51
CA LEU A 105 1.97 -14.14 3.79
C LEU A 105 3.44 -14.45 3.49
N PHE A 106 4.35 -13.67 4.07
CA PHE A 106 5.81 -13.88 3.90
C PHE A 106 6.29 -15.29 4.32
N SER A 107 5.44 -16.04 5.03
CA SER A 107 5.71 -17.37 5.56
C SER A 107 5.22 -18.53 4.67
N GLY A 108 4.59 -18.25 3.52
CA GLY A 108 4.07 -19.27 2.60
C GLY A 108 2.59 -19.09 2.26
N PRO A 109 2.00 -19.98 1.44
CA PRO A 109 0.58 -19.96 1.15
C PRO A 109 -0.25 -19.92 2.43
N LEU A 110 -1.33 -19.13 2.45
CA LEU A 110 -2.23 -18.96 3.61
C LEU A 110 -2.66 -20.32 4.22
N LYS A 111 -2.83 -21.34 3.37
CA LYS A 111 -3.19 -22.69 3.76
C LYS A 111 -2.15 -23.39 4.63
N GLU A 112 -0.86 -23.13 4.41
CA GLU A 112 0.24 -23.69 5.21
C GLU A 112 0.35 -22.96 6.55
N VAL A 113 0.25 -21.63 6.54
CA VAL A 113 0.30 -20.80 7.75
C VAL A 113 -0.90 -21.07 8.68
N LEU A 114 -2.09 -21.34 8.14
CA LEU A 114 -3.26 -21.76 8.93
C LEU A 114 -3.10 -23.14 9.56
N GLY A 115 -2.34 -24.05 8.92
CA GLY A 115 -2.06 -25.39 9.46
C GLY A 115 -1.10 -25.39 10.64
N ASP A 116 -0.22 -24.38 10.69
CA ASP A 116 0.79 -24.21 11.75
C ASP A 116 0.28 -23.40 12.96
N LEU A 117 -0.95 -22.86 12.90
CA LEU A 117 -1.54 -22.17 14.05
C LEU A 117 -1.88 -23.19 15.15
N PRO A 118 -1.42 -22.97 16.40
CA PRO A 118 -1.78 -23.85 17.50
C PRO A 118 -3.29 -23.85 17.68
N SER A 119 -3.90 -25.04 17.74
CA SER A 119 -5.34 -25.25 17.87
C SER A 119 -6.00 -24.57 19.09
N SER A 120 -5.20 -24.01 20.00
CA SER A 120 -5.65 -23.20 21.13
C SER A 120 -6.04 -21.75 20.78
N SER A 121 -5.67 -21.21 19.61
CA SER A 121 -6.04 -19.84 19.20
C SER A 121 -7.39 -19.74 18.47
N ILE A 122 -8.07 -20.87 18.25
CA ILE A 122 -9.37 -20.94 17.54
C ILE A 122 -10.55 -20.97 18.56
N ALA A 123 -10.27 -20.97 19.86
CA ALA A 123 -11.28 -21.13 20.90
C ALA A 123 -11.94 -19.80 21.37
N SER A 124 -12.22 -18.87 20.45
CA SER A 124 -13.28 -17.89 20.65
C SER A 124 -14.13 -17.84 19.40
N ASP A 125 -15.25 -18.56 19.45
CA ASP A 125 -16.23 -18.76 18.36
C ASP A 125 -17.03 -17.47 18.03
N SER A 126 -16.51 -16.30 18.40
CA SER A 126 -17.12 -15.01 18.10
C SER A 126 -16.28 -14.27 17.07
N ASP A 127 -16.94 -13.83 16.00
CA ASP A 127 -16.35 -12.97 14.99
C ASP A 127 -15.71 -11.75 15.68
N PRO A 128 -14.38 -11.54 15.53
CA PRO A 128 -13.68 -10.42 16.15
C PRO A 128 -14.15 -9.05 15.65
N THR A 129 -14.87 -9.00 14.52
CA THR A 129 -15.52 -7.77 14.04
C THR A 129 -16.85 -7.47 14.75
N MET A 130 -17.39 -8.43 15.49
CA MET A 130 -18.66 -8.35 16.23
C MET A 130 -18.46 -8.32 17.76
N SER A 131 -17.22 -8.26 18.22
CA SER A 131 -16.88 -8.14 19.64
C SER A 131 -16.23 -6.79 19.93
N LEU A 132 -16.79 -6.07 20.89
CA LEU A 132 -16.19 -4.83 21.40
C LEU A 132 -15.00 -5.18 22.31
N PRO A 133 -13.85 -4.51 22.19
CA PRO A 133 -12.76 -4.69 23.12
C PRO A 133 -13.18 -4.28 24.53
N GLU A 134 -12.68 -4.99 25.55
CA GLU A 134 -12.93 -4.62 26.94
C GLU A 134 -12.38 -3.22 27.22
N SER A 135 -13.16 -2.43 27.96
CA SER A 135 -12.71 -1.10 28.38
C SER A 135 -11.54 -1.23 29.34
N PRO A 136 -10.51 -0.37 29.24
CA PRO A 136 -9.39 -0.41 30.17
C PRO A 136 -9.88 -0.20 31.62
N PRO A 137 -9.19 -0.81 32.60
CA PRO A 137 -9.55 -0.66 34.01
C PRO A 137 -9.50 0.82 34.42
N ALA A 138 -10.42 1.21 35.30
CA ALA A 138 -10.41 2.56 35.86
C ALA A 138 -9.09 2.79 36.60
N ILE A 139 -8.52 3.97 36.39
CA ILE A 139 -7.33 4.42 37.09
C ILE A 139 -7.81 5.01 38.42
N ASP A 140 -7.36 4.43 39.54
CA ASP A 140 -7.52 5.02 40.89
C ASP A 140 -6.74 6.33 41.04
#